data_AF-A0A562KG06-F1
#
_entry.id   AF-A0A562KG06-F1
#
_cell.length_a   1.000
_cell.length_b   1.000
_cell.length_c   1.000
_cell.angle_alpha   90.00
_cell.angle_beta   90.00
_cell.angle_gamma   90.00
#
_symmetry.space_group_name_H-M   'P 1'
#
loop_
_entity.id
_entity.type
_entity.pdbx_description
1 polymer ?
#
loop_
_entity_poly.entity_id
_entity_poly.type
_entity_poly.pdbx_seq_one_letter_code
_entity_poly.pdbx_strand_id
1 'polypeptide(L)'
;MKTIVTVLGLASMVALAACDSKQENKVENAYENQADTLDNQAANMEAAADNLSGTAENAAENAADALENKADATREAGEAAADTVEKNEKK
;
A
#
# COMPACT_ATOMS: atom_id res chain seq x y z
N MET A 1 -25.08 10.27 2.29
CA MET A 1 -24.27 9.94 3.48
C MET A 1 -23.50 8.66 3.19
N LYS A 2 -22.19 8.64 3.52
CA LYS A 2 -21.25 7.50 3.59
C LYS A 2 -20.67 6.96 2.28
N THR A 3 -19.60 7.61 1.78
CA THR A 3 -18.42 6.96 1.13
C THR A 3 -17.25 7.96 1.01
N ILE A 4 -16.94 8.69 2.07
CA ILE A 4 -15.70 9.52 2.16
C ILE A 4 -14.86 9.06 3.37
N VAL A 5 -14.83 7.75 3.55
CA VAL A 5 -14.00 7.01 4.51
C VAL A 5 -13.06 6.27 3.55
N THR A 6 -11.76 6.54 3.39
CA THR A 6 -10.72 6.83 4.37
C THR A 6 -9.45 7.16 3.57
N VAL A 7 -9.32 8.40 3.07
CA VAL A 7 -8.03 8.94 2.59
C VAL A 7 -7.78 10.23 3.36
N LEU A 8 -7.64 10.09 4.68
CA LEU A 8 -7.61 11.20 5.64
C LEU A 8 -6.34 11.17 6.50
N GLY A 9 -5.23 10.64 5.96
CA GLY A 9 -3.97 10.58 6.69
C GLY A 9 -2.94 11.63 6.30
N LEU A 10 -2.82 11.97 5.01
CA LEU A 10 -1.68 12.76 4.51
C LEU A 10 -2.06 14.05 3.78
N ALA A 11 -3.32 14.22 3.40
CA ALA A 11 -3.77 15.43 2.69
C ALA A 11 -3.72 16.70 3.56
N SER A 12 -3.72 16.59 4.89
CA SER A 12 -3.65 17.76 5.78
C SER A 12 -2.25 18.39 5.88
N MET A 13 -1.22 17.78 5.28
CA MET A 13 0.13 18.36 5.20
C MET A 13 0.34 19.27 3.96
N VAL A 14 -0.64 19.33 3.04
CA VAL A 14 -0.54 20.12 1.79
C VAL A 14 -0.62 21.64 2.03
N ALA A 15 -0.92 22.09 3.27
CA ALA A 15 -0.97 23.51 3.61
C ALA A 15 0.42 24.19 3.72
N LEU A 16 1.52 23.44 3.63
CA LEU A 16 2.89 23.96 3.71
C LEU A 16 3.63 23.75 2.38
N ALA A 17 3.09 24.33 1.30
CA ALA A 17 3.51 24.20 -0.09
C ALA A 17 4.89 24.81 -0.44
N ALA A 18 5.94 24.58 0.37
CA ALA A 18 7.28 25.12 0.09
C ALA A 18 8.48 24.26 0.55
N CYS A 19 8.27 23.03 1.02
CA CYS A 19 9.36 22.12 1.39
C CYS A 19 8.90 20.70 1.04
N ASP A 20 9.46 20.06 0.02
CA ASP A 20 10.79 19.45 0.01
C ASP A 20 10.54 18.02 -0.52
N SER A 21 11.36 17.53 -1.47
CA SER A 21 11.48 16.11 -1.87
C SER A 21 11.34 15.06 -0.75
N LYS A 22 11.56 15.44 0.52
CA LYS A 22 11.30 14.62 1.71
C LYS A 22 9.82 14.27 1.91
N GLN A 23 8.88 15.05 1.40
CA GLN A 23 7.44 14.83 1.60
C GLN A 23 6.90 13.81 0.61
N GLU A 24 7.33 13.87 -0.65
CA GLU A 24 7.16 12.81 -1.65
C GLU A 24 7.74 11.49 -1.13
N ASN A 25 9.01 11.50 -0.74
CA ASN A 25 9.67 10.31 -0.16
C ASN A 25 8.93 9.77 1.07
N LYS A 26 8.37 10.63 1.94
CA LYS A 26 7.60 10.17 3.11
C LYS A 26 6.28 9.52 2.71
N VAL A 27 5.61 10.04 1.69
CA VAL A 27 4.38 9.43 1.16
C VAL A 27 4.74 8.08 0.59
N GLU A 28 5.67 8.03 -0.37
CA GLU A 28 6.12 6.80 -1.02
C GLU A 28 6.57 5.74 0.01
N ASN A 29 7.47 6.09 0.93
CA ASN A 29 7.92 5.18 1.99
C ASN A 29 6.76 4.68 2.88
N ALA A 30 5.75 5.50 3.17
CA ALA A 30 4.64 5.05 4.01
C ALA A 30 3.80 3.96 3.31
N TYR A 31 3.60 4.10 2.00
CA TYR A 31 2.89 3.11 1.19
C TYR A 31 3.76 1.88 0.91
N GLU A 32 5.06 2.04 0.63
CA GLU A 32 6.01 0.93 0.50
C GLU A 32 6.06 0.09 1.79
N ASN A 33 6.24 0.71 2.96
CA ASN A 33 6.26 -0.01 4.23
C ASN A 33 4.93 -0.77 4.48
N GLN A 34 3.81 -0.23 4.03
CA GLN A 34 2.51 -0.88 4.15
C GLN A 34 2.37 -2.05 3.17
N ALA A 35 2.82 -1.88 1.92
CA ALA A 35 2.88 -2.94 0.92
C ALA A 35 3.80 -4.08 1.38
N ASP A 36 5.00 -3.76 1.88
CA ASP A 36 5.94 -4.75 2.41
C ASP A 36 5.37 -5.52 3.60
N THR A 37 4.54 -4.87 4.43
CA THR A 37 3.84 -5.56 5.53
C THR A 37 2.78 -6.54 5.02
N LEU A 38 2.16 -6.25 3.87
CA LEU A 38 1.21 -7.15 3.21
C LEU A 38 1.94 -8.29 2.51
N ASP A 39 3.05 -8.01 1.80
CA ASP A 39 3.91 -9.01 1.18
C ASP A 39 4.47 -9.99 2.22
N ASN A 40 4.93 -9.49 3.37
CA ASN A 40 5.36 -10.35 4.47
C ASN A 40 4.21 -11.23 5.02
N GLN A 41 2.97 -10.75 5.02
CA GLN A 41 1.83 -11.56 5.43
C GLN A 41 1.49 -12.61 4.37
N ALA A 42 1.56 -12.25 3.09
CA ALA A 42 1.37 -13.17 1.97
C ALA A 42 2.42 -14.30 2.03
N ALA A 43 3.70 -13.97 2.14
CA ALA A 43 4.79 -14.95 2.24
C ALA A 43 4.63 -15.89 3.45
N ASN A 44 4.19 -15.38 4.61
CA ASN A 44 3.89 -16.23 5.76
C ASN A 44 2.70 -17.15 5.51
N MET A 45 1.71 -16.69 4.73
CA MET A 45 0.53 -17.46 4.38
C MET A 45 0.83 -18.53 3.33
N GLU A 46 1.69 -18.25 2.35
CA GLU A 46 2.21 -19.24 1.39
C GLU A 46 3.03 -20.31 2.10
N ALA A 47 3.95 -19.91 3.00
CA ALA A 47 4.71 -20.87 3.79
C ALA A 47 3.81 -21.75 4.68
N ALA A 48 2.68 -21.21 5.14
CA ALA A 48 1.67 -22.01 5.83
C ALA A 48 0.88 -22.90 4.87
N ALA A 49 0.59 -22.44 3.65
CA ALA A 49 -0.09 -23.19 2.59
C ALA A 49 0.70 -24.44 2.18
N ASP A 50 2.03 -24.32 2.07
CA ASP A 50 2.95 -25.44 1.78
C ASP A 50 2.86 -26.60 2.79
N ASN A 51 2.41 -26.31 4.02
CA ASN A 51 2.21 -27.32 5.07
C ASN A 51 0.78 -27.88 5.09
N LEU A 52 -0.13 -27.34 4.28
CA LEU A 52 -1.50 -27.77 4.12
C LEU A 52 -1.64 -28.70 2.90
N SER A 53 -2.84 -29.24 2.70
CA SER A 53 -3.14 -30.11 1.57
C SER A 53 -4.57 -29.91 1.10
N GLY A 54 -4.76 -29.92 -0.23
CA GLY A 54 -6.08 -29.99 -0.85
C GLY A 54 -6.83 -28.67 -0.77
N THR A 55 -8.07 -28.67 -0.26
CA THR A 55 -8.88 -27.44 -0.19
C THR A 55 -8.34 -26.39 0.77
N ALA A 56 -7.59 -26.81 1.80
CA ALA A 56 -6.98 -25.88 2.76
C ALA A 56 -5.78 -25.15 2.16
N GLU A 57 -4.96 -25.86 1.36
CA GLU A 57 -3.85 -25.31 0.56
C GLU A 57 -4.38 -24.27 -0.43
N ASN A 58 -5.33 -24.65 -1.28
CA ASN A 58 -5.96 -23.73 -2.24
C ASN A 58 -6.55 -22.49 -1.56
N ALA A 59 -7.19 -22.63 -0.39
CA ALA A 59 -7.77 -21.48 0.31
C ALA A 59 -6.70 -20.54 0.87
N ALA A 60 -5.56 -21.09 1.32
CA ALA A 60 -4.43 -20.32 1.80
C ALA A 60 -3.69 -19.62 0.65
N GLU A 61 -3.45 -20.30 -0.47
CA GLU A 61 -2.90 -19.69 -1.70
C GLU A 61 -3.77 -18.52 -2.20
N ASN A 62 -5.09 -18.72 -2.32
CA ASN A 62 -6.01 -17.65 -2.74
C ASN A 62 -5.98 -16.44 -1.78
N ALA A 63 -5.75 -16.67 -0.49
CA ALA A 63 -5.66 -15.62 0.49
C ALA A 63 -4.29 -14.90 0.43
N ALA A 64 -3.21 -15.61 0.13
CA ALA A 64 -1.90 -15.03 -0.18
C ALA A 64 -1.97 -14.17 -1.44
N ASP A 65 -2.53 -14.68 -2.54
CA ASP A 65 -2.76 -13.91 -3.77
C ASP A 65 -3.55 -12.63 -3.50
N ALA A 66 -4.59 -12.69 -2.65
CA ALA A 66 -5.38 -11.52 -2.29
C ALA A 66 -4.57 -10.48 -1.50
N LEU A 67 -3.59 -10.91 -0.71
CA LEU A 67 -2.67 -10.05 0.03
C LEU A 67 -1.64 -9.40 -0.91
N GLU A 68 -1.05 -10.16 -1.84
CA GLU A 68 -0.14 -9.62 -2.87
C GLU A 68 -0.84 -8.59 -3.75
N ASN A 69 -2.03 -8.92 -4.27
CA ASN A 69 -2.83 -7.97 -5.06
C ASN A 69 -3.13 -6.67 -4.29
N LYS A 70 -3.30 -6.77 -2.96
CA LYS A 70 -3.52 -5.61 -2.11
C LYS A 70 -2.22 -4.82 -1.87
N ALA A 71 -1.08 -5.50 -1.75
CA ALA A 71 0.22 -4.88 -1.66
C ALA A 71 0.52 -4.07 -2.92
N ASP A 72 0.30 -4.65 -4.10
CA ASP A 72 0.45 -3.99 -5.40
C ASP A 72 -0.44 -2.75 -5.51
N ALA A 73 -1.74 -2.89 -5.20
CA ALA A 73 -2.66 -1.75 -5.21
C ALA A 73 -2.25 -0.66 -4.21
N THR A 74 -1.61 -1.03 -3.09
CA THR A 74 -1.08 -0.08 -2.11
C THR A 74 0.15 0.65 -2.65
N ARG A 75 1.04 -0.07 -3.34
CA ARG A 75 2.23 0.49 -3.99
C ARG A 75 1.85 1.45 -5.11
N GLU A 76 0.93 1.06 -6.00
CA GLU A 76 0.37 1.92 -7.05
C GLU A 76 -0.32 3.18 -6.47
N ALA A 77 -1.06 3.05 -5.37
CA ALA A 77 -1.68 4.20 -4.71
C ALA A 77 -0.62 5.15 -4.10
N GLY A 78 0.49 4.61 -3.61
CA GLY A 78 1.63 5.37 -3.12
C GLY A 78 2.31 6.15 -4.24
N GLU A 79 2.60 5.49 -5.36
CA GLU A 79 3.16 6.12 -6.56
C GLU A 79 2.25 7.26 -7.05
N ALA A 80 0.95 7.01 -7.20
CA ALA A 80 -0.01 8.04 -7.64
C ALA A 80 -0.09 9.23 -6.67
N ALA A 81 0.04 8.98 -5.36
CA ALA A 81 0.06 10.02 -4.35
C ALA A 81 1.36 10.84 -4.40
N ALA A 82 2.51 10.18 -4.56
CA ALA A 82 3.81 10.82 -4.76
C ALA A 82 3.80 11.70 -6.02
N ASP A 83 3.32 11.16 -7.14
CA ASP A 83 3.14 11.86 -8.42
C ASP A 83 2.29 13.14 -8.29
N THR A 84 1.24 13.08 -7.46
CA THR A 84 0.36 14.21 -7.21
C THR A 84 1.07 15.29 -6.40
N VAL A 85 1.88 14.89 -5.42
CA VAL A 85 2.72 15.82 -4.65
C VAL A 85 3.75 16.47 -5.56
N GLU A 86 4.47 15.69 -6.37
CA GLU A 86 5.50 16.21 -7.28
C GLU A 86 4.92 17.21 -8.31
N LYS A 87 3.75 16.90 -8.90
CA LYS A 87 3.04 17.80 -9.83
C LYS A 87 2.57 19.09 -9.17
N ASN A 88 2.25 19.06 -7.87
CA ASN A 88 1.86 20.25 -7.12
C ASN A 88 3.09 21.08 -6.69
N GLU A 89 4.26 20.47 -6.47
CA GLU A 89 5.52 21.19 -6.19
C GLU A 89 6.10 21.90 -7.41
N LYS A 90 5.83 21.40 -8.63
CA LYS A 90 6.32 21.99 -9.90
C LYS A 90 5.42 23.11 -10.48
N LYS A 91 4.32 23.49 -9.83
CA LYS A 91 3.39 24.55 -10.25
C LYS A 91 3.64 25.87 -9.52
#